data_AF-W6VX53-F1
#
_entry.id   AF-W6VX53-F1
#
_cell.length_a   1.000
_cell.length_b   1.000
_cell.length_c   1.000
_cell.angle_alpha   90.00
_cell.angle_beta   90.00
_cell.angle_gamma   90.00
#
_symmetry.space_group_name_H-M   'P 1'
#
loop_
_entity.id
_entity.type
_entity.pdbx_description
1 polymer ?
#
loop_
_entity_poly.entity_id
_entity_poly.type
_entity_poly.pdbx_seq_one_letter_code
_entity_poly.pdbx_strand_id
1 'polypeptide(L)'
;MIDQPEKPKLSVVAQNTQQQIETNEAQDQVNAALLELAANIIRVVRGAGKPEQILHQCSDVVNAAVEYRDAAGRLPSPATLASAILLEREVIDYNDSFWAARQIAYRRIVRGSLQVAASKLLGQRLQIDRGEDEIDESIQELEHLREEIRRKRAAEQRAMRPKISPRKRTLKPKGTKKV
;
A
#
# COMPACT_ATOMS: atom_id res chain seq x y z
N MET A 1 -42.54 33.40 -8.28
CA MET A 1 -41.69 32.42 -9.01
C MET A 1 -40.33 32.48 -8.37
N ILE A 2 -39.84 31.35 -7.84
CA ILE A 2 -38.54 31.27 -7.16
C ILE A 2 -37.51 31.04 -8.26
N ASP A 3 -36.62 32.01 -8.47
CA ASP A 3 -35.47 31.87 -9.37
C ASP A 3 -34.62 30.70 -8.91
N GLN A 4 -34.53 29.67 -9.75
CA GLN A 4 -33.61 28.57 -9.52
C GLN A 4 -32.18 29.09 -9.71
N PRO A 5 -31.25 28.84 -8.78
CA PRO A 5 -29.87 29.26 -8.93
C PRO A 5 -29.26 28.56 -10.16
N GLU A 6 -28.74 29.36 -11.08
CA GLU A 6 -28.07 28.93 -12.30
C GLU A 6 -27.02 27.86 -11.97
N LYS A 7 -27.18 26.66 -12.55
CA LYS A 7 -26.19 25.59 -12.40
C LYS A 7 -24.81 26.10 -12.87
N PRO A 8 -23.73 25.85 -12.13
CA PRO A 8 -22.40 26.29 -12.53
C PRO A 8 -22.05 25.67 -13.88
N LYS A 9 -21.83 26.53 -14.88
CA LYS A 9 -21.32 26.13 -16.20
C LYS A 9 -19.94 25.54 -15.99
N LEU A 10 -19.81 24.24 -16.25
CA LEU A 10 -18.52 23.56 -16.30
C LEU A 10 -17.68 24.24 -17.40
N SER A 11 -16.70 25.06 -17.00
CA SER A 11 -15.70 25.58 -17.91
C SER A 11 -14.56 24.57 -18.01
N VAL A 12 -14.17 24.23 -19.24
CA VAL A 12 -12.96 23.42 -19.46
C VAL A 12 -11.77 24.31 -19.13
N VAL A 13 -11.11 24.04 -18.01
CA VAL A 13 -10.05 24.90 -17.44
C VAL A 13 -8.67 24.66 -18.09
N ALA A 14 -8.54 23.67 -18.98
CA ALA A 14 -7.31 23.42 -19.72
C ALA A 14 -7.60 22.92 -21.15
N GLN A 15 -7.27 23.72 -22.16
CA GLN A 15 -7.10 23.25 -23.54
C GLN A 15 -5.66 22.74 -23.68
N ASN A 16 -5.49 21.43 -23.60
CA ASN A 16 -4.22 20.81 -23.96
C ASN A 16 -4.04 20.90 -25.48
N THR A 17 -2.82 21.19 -25.94
CA THR A 17 -2.51 21.16 -27.36
C THR A 17 -2.52 19.72 -27.88
N GLN A 18 -2.72 19.53 -29.19
CA GLN A 18 -2.66 18.20 -29.81
C GLN A 18 -1.33 17.49 -29.51
N GLN A 19 -0.22 18.22 -29.55
CA GLN A 19 1.10 17.73 -29.19
C GLN A 19 1.19 17.29 -27.72
N GLN A 20 0.52 17.98 -26.80
CA GLN A 20 0.47 17.61 -25.38
C GLN A 20 -0.33 16.31 -25.19
N ILE A 21 -1.41 16.13 -25.94
CA ILE A 21 -2.21 14.90 -25.93
C ILE A 21 -1.37 13.72 -26.42
N GLU A 22 -0.73 13.84 -27.59
CA GLU A 22 0.13 12.81 -28.17
C GLU A 22 1.30 12.45 -27.24
N THR A 23 1.91 13.45 -26.61
CA THR A 23 2.98 13.23 -25.62
C THR A 23 2.48 12.45 -24.40
N ASN A 24 1.28 12.76 -23.91
CA ASN A 24 0.70 12.08 -22.76
C ASN A 24 0.31 10.64 -23.10
N GLU A 25 -0.29 10.40 -24.27
CA GLU A 25 -0.64 9.06 -24.74
C GLU A 25 0.60 8.18 -24.91
N ALA A 26 1.66 8.71 -25.53
CA ALA A 26 2.92 8.00 -25.67
C ALA A 26 3.58 7.74 -24.30
N GLN A 27 3.43 8.66 -23.33
CA GLN A 27 3.90 8.44 -21.97
C GLN A 27 3.17 7.29 -21.27
N ASP A 28 1.85 7.18 -21.48
CA ASP A 28 1.04 6.11 -20.92
C ASP A 28 1.41 4.74 -21.52
N GLN A 29 1.73 4.70 -22.81
CA GLN A 29 2.23 3.48 -23.46
C GLN A 29 3.59 3.04 -22.90
N VAL A 30 4.53 3.98 -22.70
CA VAL A 30 5.82 3.68 -22.03
C VAL A 30 5.57 3.12 -20.64
N ASN A 31 4.68 3.75 -19.87
CA ASN A 31 4.36 3.31 -18.51
C ASN A 31 3.76 1.89 -18.50
N ALA A 32 2.83 1.60 -19.41
CA ALA A 32 2.19 0.30 -19.53
C ALA A 32 3.19 -0.81 -19.89
N ALA A 33 4.00 -0.59 -20.94
CA ALA A 33 5.01 -1.57 -21.37
C ALA A 33 6.04 -1.83 -20.25
N LEU A 34 6.47 -0.78 -19.55
CA LEU A 34 7.45 -0.91 -18.47
C LEU A 34 6.88 -1.64 -17.25
N LEU A 35 5.62 -1.37 -16.89
CA LEU A 35 4.92 -2.08 -15.82
C LEU A 35 4.73 -3.56 -16.14
N GLU A 36 4.37 -3.88 -17.38
CA GLU A 36 4.16 -5.26 -17.81
C GLU A 36 5.48 -6.07 -17.75
N LEU A 37 6.56 -5.50 -18.28
CA LEU A 37 7.89 -6.09 -18.21
C LEU A 37 8.34 -6.29 -16.75
N ALA A 38 8.23 -5.25 -15.92
CA ALA A 38 8.65 -5.31 -14.51
C ALA A 38 7.86 -6.37 -13.73
N ALA A 39 6.54 -6.41 -13.91
CA ALA A 39 5.69 -7.41 -13.28
C ALA A 39 6.06 -8.83 -13.73
N ASN A 40 6.30 -9.04 -15.02
CA ASN A 40 6.70 -10.36 -15.52
C ASN A 40 8.07 -10.78 -14.97
N ILE A 41 9.06 -9.89 -14.94
CA ILE A 41 10.38 -10.16 -14.34
C ILE A 41 10.24 -10.61 -12.89
N ILE A 42 9.49 -9.86 -12.07
CA ILE A 42 9.25 -10.22 -10.66
C ILE A 42 8.59 -11.61 -10.56
N ARG A 43 7.61 -11.89 -11.42
CA ARG A 43 6.93 -13.19 -11.45
C ARG A 43 7.85 -14.32 -11.91
N VAL A 44 8.72 -14.09 -12.88
CA VAL A 44 9.71 -15.09 -13.35
C VAL A 44 10.70 -15.41 -12.24
N VAL A 45 11.24 -14.38 -11.56
CA VAL A 45 12.13 -14.56 -10.40
C VAL A 45 11.43 -15.35 -9.29
N ARG A 46 10.13 -15.14 -9.08
CA ARG A 46 9.30 -15.92 -8.15
C ARG A 46 8.99 -17.35 -8.65
N GLY A 47 9.13 -17.65 -9.94
CA GLY A 47 8.82 -18.95 -10.55
C GLY A 47 7.38 -19.09 -11.09
N ALA A 48 6.67 -17.99 -11.33
CA ALA A 48 5.27 -17.97 -11.82
C ALA A 48 5.03 -16.98 -12.98
N GLY A 49 6.11 -16.55 -13.64
CA GLY A 49 6.08 -15.66 -14.80
C GLY A 49 6.17 -16.40 -16.13
N LYS A 50 6.37 -15.64 -17.20
CA LYS A 50 6.48 -16.13 -18.58
C LYS A 50 7.85 -15.74 -19.16
N PRO A 51 8.90 -16.56 -18.94
CA PRO A 51 10.25 -16.26 -19.41
C PRO A 51 10.35 -16.00 -20.91
N GLU A 52 9.56 -16.72 -21.72
CA GLU A 52 9.50 -16.59 -23.18
C GLU A 52 9.02 -15.20 -23.65
N GLN A 53 8.32 -14.45 -22.80
CA GLN A 53 7.82 -13.11 -23.13
C GLN A 53 8.85 -12.00 -22.86
N ILE A 54 9.93 -12.26 -22.13
CA ILE A 54 10.86 -11.21 -21.68
C ILE A 54 11.43 -10.43 -22.87
N LEU A 55 11.89 -11.12 -23.92
CA LEU A 55 12.47 -10.46 -25.08
C LEU A 55 11.46 -9.61 -25.86
N HIS A 56 10.21 -10.08 -25.95
CA HIS A 56 9.12 -9.32 -26.57
C HIS A 56 8.80 -8.05 -25.78
N GLN A 57 8.62 -8.17 -24.47
CA GLN A 57 8.33 -7.04 -23.59
C GLN A 57 9.48 -6.01 -23.54
N CYS A 58 10.74 -6.45 -23.64
CA CYS A 58 11.87 -5.54 -23.85
C CYS A 58 11.74 -4.74 -25.14
N SER A 59 11.34 -5.38 -26.24
CA SER A 59 11.09 -4.69 -27.52
C SER A 59 9.95 -3.68 -27.39
N ASP A 60 8.87 -4.04 -26.70
CA ASP A 60 7.70 -3.17 -26.52
C ASP A 60 8.07 -1.89 -25.76
N VAL A 61 8.90 -2.01 -24.71
CA VAL A 61 9.41 -0.83 -23.97
C VAL A 61 10.25 0.07 -24.87
N VAL A 62 11.13 -0.49 -25.70
CA VAL A 62 11.97 0.28 -26.63
C VAL A 62 11.11 0.99 -27.69
N ASN A 63 10.14 0.29 -28.26
CA ASN A 63 9.23 0.85 -29.26
C ASN A 63 8.40 2.00 -28.67
N ALA A 64 7.81 1.80 -27.48
CA ALA A 64 7.07 2.87 -26.80
C ALA A 64 7.95 4.09 -26.48
N ALA A 65 9.22 3.87 -26.09
CA ALA A 65 10.15 4.96 -25.83
C ALA A 65 10.53 5.74 -27.10
N VAL A 66 10.58 5.06 -28.26
CA VAL A 66 10.76 5.69 -29.58
C VAL A 66 9.54 6.54 -29.93
N GLU A 67 8.33 6.01 -29.78
CA GLU A 67 7.08 6.74 -30.05
C GLU A 67 6.97 7.99 -29.15
N TYR A 68 7.31 7.87 -27.87
CA TYR A 68 7.40 9.02 -26.97
C TYR A 68 8.41 10.07 -27.45
N ARG A 69 9.59 9.64 -27.88
CA ARG A 69 10.61 10.57 -28.41
C ARG A 69 10.12 11.30 -29.65
N ASP A 70 9.41 10.61 -30.53
CA ASP A 70 8.93 11.19 -31.77
C ASP A 70 7.83 12.25 -31.50
N ALA A 71 7.00 12.06 -30.46
CA ALA A 71 6.01 13.05 -30.01
C ALA A 71 6.63 14.21 -29.19
N ALA A 72 7.55 13.90 -28.26
CA ALA A 72 8.05 14.84 -27.25
C ALA A 72 9.40 15.48 -27.62
N GLY A 73 10.08 15.00 -28.67
CA GLY A 73 11.43 15.42 -29.08
C GLY A 73 12.55 14.94 -28.15
N ARG A 74 12.27 14.08 -27.17
CA ARG A 74 13.22 13.59 -26.15
C ARG A 74 12.78 12.26 -25.57
N LEU A 75 13.71 11.50 -24.99
CA LEU A 75 13.36 10.29 -24.24
C LEU A 75 12.64 10.60 -22.92
N PRO A 76 11.86 9.65 -22.37
CA PRO A 76 11.29 9.77 -21.04
C PRO A 76 12.39 10.01 -20.00
N SER A 77 12.13 10.87 -19.02
CA SER A 77 13.13 11.17 -18.00
C SER A 77 13.32 9.99 -17.05
N PRO A 78 14.52 9.80 -16.45
CA PRO A 78 14.72 8.76 -15.44
C PRO A 78 13.75 8.84 -14.27
N ALA A 79 13.39 10.06 -13.85
CA ALA A 79 12.42 10.29 -12.78
C ALA A 79 11.01 9.81 -13.18
N THR A 80 10.61 10.01 -14.44
CA THR A 80 9.34 9.53 -14.98
C THR A 80 9.30 8.01 -15.03
N LEU A 81 10.37 7.39 -15.53
CA LEU A 81 10.51 5.93 -15.58
C LEU A 81 10.48 5.32 -14.16
N ALA A 82 11.21 5.91 -13.21
CA ALA A 82 11.19 5.47 -11.81
C ALA A 82 9.79 5.58 -11.21
N SER A 83 9.11 6.70 -11.43
CA SER A 83 7.74 6.93 -10.95
C SER A 83 6.75 5.92 -11.53
N ALA A 84 6.97 5.45 -12.76
CA ALA A 84 6.12 4.45 -13.42
C ALA A 84 6.11 3.10 -12.70
N ILE A 85 7.29 2.62 -12.27
CA ILE A 85 7.46 1.28 -11.68
C ILE A 85 7.52 1.24 -10.15
N LEU A 86 7.62 2.39 -9.49
CA LEU A 86 7.62 2.46 -8.03
C LEU A 86 6.28 1.98 -7.46
N LEU A 87 6.31 1.01 -6.55
CA LEU A 87 5.11 0.43 -5.92
C LEU A 87 4.40 1.39 -4.94
N GLU A 88 4.99 2.53 -4.60
CA GLU A 88 4.52 3.47 -3.57
C GLU A 88 3.35 4.37 -4.00
N ARG A 89 2.28 3.79 -4.56
CA ARG A 89 1.16 4.58 -5.13
C ARG A 89 -0.12 4.60 -4.31
N GLU A 90 -0.26 3.74 -3.31
CA GLU A 90 -1.47 3.75 -2.49
C GLU A 90 -1.40 4.88 -1.45
N VAL A 91 -2.37 5.78 -1.48
CA VAL A 91 -2.60 6.75 -0.41
C VAL A 91 -2.99 5.96 0.84
N ILE A 92 -2.19 6.08 1.91
CA ILE A 92 -2.54 5.47 3.19
C ILE A 92 -3.63 6.33 3.80
N ASP A 93 -4.81 5.76 4.00
CA ASP A 93 -5.86 6.39 4.80
C ASP A 93 -5.44 6.33 6.28
N TYR A 94 -5.06 7.49 6.82
CA TYR A 94 -4.63 7.63 8.22
C TYR A 94 -5.79 7.67 9.21
N ASN A 95 -7.05 7.62 8.77
CA ASN A 95 -8.21 7.67 9.66
C ASN A 95 -8.31 6.44 10.60
N ASP A 96 -7.71 5.31 10.22
CA ASP A 96 -7.49 4.17 11.12
C ASP A 96 -5.99 3.94 11.33
N SER A 97 -5.50 4.39 12.49
CA SER A 97 -4.08 4.29 12.88
C SER A 97 -3.53 2.85 12.83
N PHE A 98 -4.36 1.83 13.07
CA PHE A 98 -3.91 0.44 12.96
C PHE A 98 -3.76 0.00 11.52
N TRP A 99 -4.77 0.25 10.69
CA TRP A 99 -4.73 -0.11 9.28
C TRP A 99 -3.61 0.63 8.54
N ALA A 100 -3.40 1.90 8.85
CA ALA A 100 -2.30 2.68 8.32
C ALA A 100 -0.94 2.08 8.71
N ALA A 101 -0.70 1.83 10.00
CA ALA A 101 0.54 1.22 10.48
C ALA A 101 0.78 -0.18 9.89
N ARG A 102 -0.29 -0.98 9.79
CA ARG A 102 -0.25 -2.30 9.14
C ARG A 102 0.19 -2.17 7.67
N GLN A 103 -0.40 -1.25 6.91
CA GLN A 103 -0.08 -1.03 5.50
C GLN A 103 1.37 -0.56 5.32
N ILE A 104 1.86 0.32 6.20
CA ILE A 104 3.26 0.78 6.21
C ILE A 104 4.21 -0.40 6.41
N ALA A 105 3.96 -1.25 7.41
CA ALA A 105 4.82 -2.41 7.67
C ALA A 105 4.78 -3.43 6.52
N TYR A 106 3.62 -3.69 5.90
CA TYR A 106 3.58 -4.54 4.69
C TYR A 106 4.40 -3.98 3.54
N ARG A 107 4.39 -2.66 3.33
CA ARG A 107 5.22 -2.03 2.28
C ARG A 107 6.70 -2.23 2.55
N ARG A 108 7.14 -2.05 3.80
CA ARG A 108 8.53 -2.30 4.20
C ARG A 108 8.94 -3.76 3.99
N ILE A 109 8.08 -4.71 4.39
CA ILE A 109 8.32 -6.14 4.14
C ILE A 109 8.46 -6.43 2.65
N VAL A 110 7.57 -5.90 1.80
CA VAL A 110 7.64 -6.09 0.34
C VAL A 110 8.91 -5.48 -0.23
N ARG A 111 9.27 -4.26 0.19
CA ARG A 111 10.50 -3.57 -0.23
C ARG A 111 11.75 -4.37 0.14
N GLY A 112 11.88 -4.75 1.40
CA GLY A 112 12.99 -5.58 1.89
C GLY A 112 13.06 -6.91 1.14
N SER A 113 11.91 -7.56 0.91
CA SER A 113 11.84 -8.83 0.16
C SER A 113 12.32 -8.68 -1.29
N LEU A 114 11.93 -7.59 -1.98
CA LEU A 114 12.39 -7.29 -3.33
C LEU A 114 13.89 -6.97 -3.36
N GLN A 115 14.41 -6.25 -2.37
CA GLN A 115 15.83 -5.97 -2.23
C GLN A 115 16.64 -7.27 -2.01
N VAL A 116 16.18 -8.16 -1.13
CA VAL A 116 16.82 -9.46 -0.89
C VAL A 116 16.82 -10.29 -2.17
N ALA A 117 15.69 -10.36 -2.89
CA ALA A 117 15.59 -11.09 -4.14
C ALA A 117 16.57 -10.55 -5.20
N ALA A 118 16.60 -9.23 -5.40
CA ALA A 118 17.52 -8.58 -6.33
C ALA A 118 19.00 -8.81 -5.93
N SER A 119 19.31 -8.70 -4.65
CA SER A 119 20.66 -8.90 -4.12
C SER A 119 21.13 -10.34 -4.25
N LYS A 120 20.23 -11.32 -4.10
CA LYS A 120 20.50 -12.74 -4.36
C LYS A 120 20.81 -13.02 -5.83
N LEU A 121 20.08 -12.40 -6.75
CA LEU A 121 20.37 -12.51 -8.19
C LEU A 121 21.74 -11.93 -8.55
N LEU A 122 22.19 -10.89 -7.83
CA LEU A 122 23.46 -10.20 -8.08
C LEU A 122 24.63 -10.68 -7.19
N GLY A 123 24.40 -11.63 -6.28
CA GLY A 123 25.42 -12.13 -5.34
C GLY A 123 25.89 -11.08 -4.29
N GLN A 124 25.06 -10.11 -3.95
CA GLN A 124 25.42 -8.97 -3.09
C GLN A 124 25.11 -9.23 -1.61
N ARG A 125 25.97 -9.96 -0.89
CA ARG A 125 25.73 -10.41 0.49
C ARG A 125 25.32 -9.30 1.48
N LEU A 126 26.03 -8.16 1.50
CA LEU A 126 25.70 -7.05 2.42
C LEU A 126 24.30 -6.46 2.20
N GLN A 127 23.81 -6.48 0.95
CA GLN A 127 22.47 -5.96 0.63
C GLN A 127 21.37 -6.97 0.96
N ILE A 128 21.72 -8.26 1.01
CA ILE A 128 20.85 -9.32 1.55
C ILE A 128 20.65 -9.10 3.04
N ASP A 129 21.73 -9.02 3.81
CA ASP A 129 21.68 -8.86 5.27
C ASP A 129 20.82 -7.63 5.65
N ARG A 130 21.08 -6.48 5.02
CA ARG A 130 20.28 -5.26 5.23
C ARG A 130 18.80 -5.42 4.87
N GLY A 131 18.49 -6.18 3.81
CA GLY A 131 17.11 -6.41 3.41
C GLY A 131 16.38 -7.36 4.36
N GLU A 132 17.09 -8.34 4.94
CA GLU A 132 16.58 -9.24 5.97
C GLU A 132 16.31 -8.46 7.28
N ASP A 133 17.21 -7.56 7.68
CA ASP A 133 17.01 -6.67 8.83
C ASP A 133 15.74 -5.81 8.69
N GLU A 134 15.51 -5.20 7.51
CA GLU A 134 14.31 -4.37 7.25
C GLU A 134 13.00 -5.20 7.34
N ILE A 135 13.05 -6.46 6.89
CA ILE A 135 11.91 -7.37 7.00
C ILE A 135 11.64 -7.71 8.47
N ASP A 136 12.68 -8.08 9.22
CA ASP A 136 12.57 -8.48 10.61
C ASP A 136 12.06 -7.35 11.51
N GLU A 137 12.60 -6.13 11.36
CA GLU A 137 12.12 -4.94 12.07
C GLU A 137 10.63 -4.68 11.81
N SER A 138 10.19 -4.85 10.56
CA SER A 138 8.79 -4.63 10.18
C SER A 138 7.85 -5.71 10.72
N ILE A 139 8.32 -6.95 10.86
CA ILE A 139 7.58 -8.04 11.49
C ILE A 139 7.40 -7.75 12.99
N GLN A 140 8.47 -7.34 13.68
CA GLN A 140 8.42 -6.99 15.10
C GLN A 140 7.45 -5.82 15.35
N GLU A 141 7.46 -4.81 14.49
CA GLU A 141 6.51 -3.68 14.56
C GLU A 141 5.05 -4.16 14.46
N LEU A 142 4.74 -5.07 13.52
CA LEU A 142 3.40 -5.65 13.38
C LEU A 142 2.98 -6.48 14.61
N GLU A 143 3.90 -7.22 15.21
CA GLU A 143 3.63 -8.01 16.41
C GLU A 143 3.32 -7.11 17.60
N HIS A 144 4.13 -6.08 17.83
CA HIS A 144 3.89 -5.08 18.87
C HIS A 144 2.53 -4.39 18.68
N LEU A 145 2.20 -3.97 17.46
CA LEU A 145 0.94 -3.32 17.16
C LEU A 145 -0.27 -4.24 17.44
N ARG A 146 -0.17 -5.55 17.11
CA ARG A 146 -1.20 -6.54 17.43
C ARG A 146 -1.36 -6.73 18.94
N GLU A 147 -0.26 -6.76 19.69
CA GLU A 147 -0.30 -6.87 21.14
C GLU A 147 -0.96 -5.65 21.80
N GLU A 148 -0.65 -4.44 21.33
CA GLU A 148 -1.26 -3.22 21.85
C GLU A 148 -2.79 -3.23 21.68
N ILE A 149 -3.27 -3.64 20.50
CA ILE A 149 -4.72 -3.77 20.27
C ILE A 149 -5.33 -4.81 21.19
N ARG A 150 -4.67 -5.95 21.36
CA ARG A 150 -5.14 -7.00 22.28
C ARG A 150 -5.24 -6.47 23.71
N ARG A 151 -4.25 -5.70 24.18
CA ARG A 151 -4.25 -5.07 25.50
C ARG A 151 -5.36 -4.03 25.64
N LYS A 152 -5.56 -3.16 24.64
CA LYS A 152 -6.66 -2.15 24.61
C LYS A 152 -8.04 -2.81 24.70
N ARG A 153 -8.31 -3.81 23.85
CA ARG A 153 -9.58 -4.57 23.88
C ARG A 153 -9.81 -5.28 25.20
N ALA A 154 -8.77 -5.87 25.79
CA ALA A 154 -8.88 -6.51 27.10
C ALA A 154 -9.18 -5.49 28.22
N ALA A 155 -8.60 -4.29 28.15
CA ALA A 155 -8.89 -3.20 29.09
C ALA A 155 -10.32 -2.69 28.94
N GLU A 156 -10.80 -2.46 27.72
CA GLU A 156 -12.19 -2.08 27.42
C GLU A 156 -13.18 -3.12 27.94
N GLN A 157 -12.93 -4.41 27.68
CA GLN A 157 -13.78 -5.50 28.20
C GLN A 157 -13.79 -5.56 29.73
N ARG A 158 -12.64 -5.31 30.39
CA ARG A 158 -12.58 -5.21 31.85
C ARG A 158 -13.34 -4.01 32.38
N ALA A 159 -13.31 -2.88 31.67
CA ALA A 159 -14.04 -1.66 32.03
C ALA A 159 -15.57 -1.81 31.84
N MET A 160 -16.00 -2.55 30.80
CA MET A 160 -17.42 -2.82 30.52
C MET A 160 -18.04 -3.90 31.42
N ARG A 161 -17.24 -4.68 32.16
CA ARG A 161 -17.78 -5.71 33.07
C ARG A 161 -18.51 -5.03 34.24
N PRO A 162 -19.82 -5.30 34.44
CA PRO A 162 -20.56 -4.72 35.55
C PRO A 162 -19.98 -5.24 36.87
N LYS A 163 -19.68 -4.32 37.80
CA LYS A 163 -19.27 -4.68 39.16
C LYS A 163 -20.44 -5.40 39.83
N ILE A 164 -20.31 -6.70 40.05
CA ILE A 164 -21.27 -7.47 40.84
C ILE A 164 -21.24 -6.92 42.26
N SER A 165 -22.27 -6.17 42.64
CA SER A 165 -22.44 -5.69 44.01
C SER A 165 -22.53 -6.88 44.96
N PRO A 166 -21.80 -6.89 46.10
CA PRO A 166 -21.83 -8.00 47.04
C PRO A 166 -23.26 -8.19 47.56
N ARG A 167 -23.82 -9.38 47.35
CA ARG A 167 -25.17 -9.76 47.76
C ARG A 167 -25.25 -9.62 49.28
N LYS A 168 -25.98 -8.60 49.77
CA LYS A 168 -26.22 -8.38 51.22
C LYS A 168 -26.76 -9.68 51.83
N ARG A 169 -25.99 -10.29 52.73
CA ARG A 169 -26.45 -11.39 53.58
C ARG A 169 -27.64 -10.87 54.40
N THR A 170 -28.84 -11.37 54.12
CA THR A 170 -30.03 -11.10 54.93
C THR A 170 -29.86 -11.79 56.28
N LEU A 171 -29.77 -11.00 57.35
CA LEU A 171 -29.79 -11.47 58.74
C LEU A 171 -31.21 -12.00 59.04
N LYS A 172 -31.33 -13.27 59.44
CA LYS A 172 -32.61 -13.88 59.86
C LYS A 172 -33.15 -13.18 61.13
N PRO A 173 -34.47 -12.94 61.25
CA PRO A 173 -35.04 -12.35 62.46
C PRO A 173 -35.03 -13.36 63.62
N LYS A 174 -34.64 -12.89 64.82
CA LYS A 174 -34.74 -13.65 66.08
C LYS A 174 -36.21 -13.91 66.43
N GLY A 175 -36.54 -15.17 66.69
CA GLY A 175 -37.86 -15.60 67.14
C GLY A 175 -38.26 -14.97 68.48
N THR A 176 -39.52 -14.53 68.54
CA THR A 176 -40.22 -14.08 69.74
C THR A 176 -40.53 -15.27 70.65
N LYS A 177 -40.10 -15.21 71.91
CA LYS A 177 -40.57 -16.10 72.98
C LYS A 177 -42.01 -15.67 73.36
N LYS A 178 -42.95 -16.60 73.32
CA LYS A 178 -44.27 -16.44 73.96
C LYS A 178 -44.17 -16.82 75.45
N VAL A 179 -44.82 -16.01 76.29
CA VAL A 179 -45.23 -16.31 77.67
C VAL A 179 -46.59 -17.00 77.61
#